data_AF-A0A7V9LHL0-F1
#
_entry.id   AF-A0A7V9LHL0-F1
#
_cell.length_a   1.000
_cell.length_b   1.000
_cell.length_c   1.000
_cell.angle_alpha   90.00
_cell.angle_beta   90.00
_cell.angle_gamma   90.00
#
_symmetry.space_group_name_H-M   'P 1'
#
loop_
_entity.id
_entity.type
_entity.pdbx_description
1 polymer ?
#
loop_
_entity_poly.entity_id
_entity_poly.type
_entity_poly.pdbx_seq_one_letter_code
_entity_poly.pdbx_strand_id
1 'polypeptide(L)' 'MPKKDPSTRELKQTQQEKATGEHQAIETSDTPDEAHQHDRRAEKSAYLARKLAERERSEREAEKPEGS' A
#
# COMPACT_ATOMS: atom_id res chain seq x y z
N MET A 1 18.42 -0.43 -19.26
CA MET A 1 18.71 0.39 -18.06
C MET A 1 18.03 -0.28 -16.87
N PRO A 2 18.70 -0.43 -15.71
CA PRO A 2 18.04 -0.94 -14.51
C PRO A 2 16.96 0.05 -14.08
N LYS A 3 15.73 -0.44 -13.84
CA LYS A 3 14.67 0.40 -13.25
C LYS A 3 15.11 0.72 -11.82
N LYS A 4 15.13 2.01 -11.45
CA LYS A 4 15.34 2.42 -10.06
C LYS A 4 14.24 1.81 -9.20
N ASP A 5 14.59 1.38 -7.99
CA ASP A 5 13.59 0.95 -7.02
C ASP A 5 12.68 2.12 -6.66
N PRO A 6 11.36 1.92 -6.58
CA PRO A 6 10.41 2.97 -6.25
C PRO A 6 10.62 3.45 -4.80
N SER A 7 10.47 4.75 -4.59
CA SER A 7 10.49 5.36 -3.26
C SER A 7 9.31 4.90 -2.41
N THR A 8 9.44 5.02 -1.08
CA THR A 8 8.34 4.73 -0.13
C THR A 8 7.09 5.55 -0.45
N ARG A 9 7.25 6.80 -0.91
CA ARG A 9 6.13 7.66 -1.31
C ARG A 9 5.40 7.13 -2.55
N GLU A 10 6.12 6.74 -3.59
CA GLU A 10 5.53 6.15 -4.81
C GLU A 10 4.83 4.82 -4.51
N LEU A 11 5.42 4.00 -3.63
CA LEU A 11 4.80 2.77 -3.16
C LEU A 11 3.49 3.03 -2.41
N LYS A 12 3.44 4.04 -1.53
CA LYS A 12 2.21 4.42 -0.81
C LYS A 12 1.10 4.85 -1.76
N GLN A 13 1.43 5.67 -2.76
CA GLN A 13 0.45 6.12 -3.76
C GLN A 13 -0.10 4.92 -4.56
N THR A 14 0.78 4.07 -5.08
CA THR A 14 0.37 2.86 -5.82
C THR A 14 -0.51 1.96 -4.96
N GLN A 15 -0.19 1.83 -3.66
CA GLN A 15 -0.95 0.97 -2.75
C GLN A 15 -2.34 1.53 -2.44
N GLN A 16 -2.48 2.85 -2.36
CA GLN A 16 -3.77 3.54 -2.19
C GLN A 16 -4.65 3.40 -3.43
N GLU A 17 -4.08 3.57 -4.62
CA GLU A 17 -4.80 3.38 -5.89
C GLU A 17 -5.33 1.95 -6.00
N LYS A 18 -4.49 0.95 -5.68
CA LYS A 18 -4.91 -0.46 -5.65
C LYS A 18 -6.01 -0.71 -4.63
N ALA A 19 -5.86 -0.23 -3.39
CA ALA A 19 -6.90 -0.42 -2.37
C ALA A 19 -8.24 0.17 -2.82
N THR A 20 -8.23 1.36 -3.42
CA THR A 20 -9.43 2.00 -3.97
C THR A 20 -10.06 1.15 -5.06
N GLY A 21 -9.25 0.63 -5.99
CA GLY A 21 -9.71 -0.25 -7.06
C GLY A 21 -10.32 -1.57 -6.54
N GLU A 22 -9.70 -2.20 -5.53
CA GLU A 22 -10.25 -3.41 -4.92
C GLU A 22 -11.59 -3.12 -4.22
N HIS A 23 -11.72 -2.00 -3.50
CA HIS A 23 -12.99 -1.62 -2.88
C HIS A 23 -14.10 -1.37 -3.91
N GLN A 24 -13.80 -0.66 -4.99
CA GLN A 24 -14.76 -0.47 -6.08
C GLN A 24 -15.15 -1.81 -6.73
N ALA A 25 -14.18 -2.71 -6.91
CA ALA A 25 -14.43 -4.02 -7.50
C ALA A 25 -15.34 -4.89 -6.63
N ILE A 26 -15.27 -4.80 -5.28
CA ILE A 26 -16.22 -5.47 -4.38
C ILE A 26 -17.65 -5.03 -4.68
N GLU A 27 -17.87 -3.71 -4.85
CA GLU A 27 -19.20 -3.14 -5.08
C GLU A 27 -19.77 -3.52 -6.45
N THR A 28 -18.91 -3.75 -7.44
CA THR A 28 -19.30 -4.07 -8.82
C THR A 28 -19.12 -5.54 -9.19
N SER A 29 -18.77 -6.41 -8.23
CA SER A 29 -18.53 -7.83 -8.49
C SER A 29 -19.81 -8.55 -8.90
N ASP A 30 -19.74 -9.37 -9.94
CA ASP A 30 -20.89 -10.14 -10.42
C ASP A 30 -21.17 -11.38 -9.54
N THR A 31 -20.17 -11.83 -8.79
CA THR A 31 -20.28 -13.04 -7.95
C THR A 31 -19.75 -12.81 -6.52
N PRO A 32 -20.32 -13.52 -5.53
CA PRO A 32 -19.80 -13.48 -4.15
C PRO A 32 -18.34 -13.91 -4.03
N ASP A 33 -17.92 -14.92 -4.80
CA ASP A 33 -16.54 -15.42 -4.76
C ASP A 33 -15.53 -14.40 -5.29
N GLU A 34 -15.91 -13.61 -6.30
CA GLU A 34 -15.10 -12.51 -6.81
C GLU A 34 -15.03 -11.37 -5.79
N ALA A 35 -16.16 -10.97 -5.20
CA ALA A 35 -16.20 -9.98 -4.13
C ALA A 35 -15.31 -10.38 -2.95
N HIS A 36 -15.34 -11.66 -2.53
CA HIS A 36 -14.49 -12.19 -1.47
C HIS A 36 -12.99 -12.17 -1.83
N GLN A 37 -12.64 -12.33 -3.11
CA GLN A 37 -11.25 -12.20 -3.54
C GLN A 37 -10.78 -10.75 -3.49
N HIS A 38 -11.60 -9.80 -3.93
CA HIS A 38 -11.32 -8.38 -3.85
C HIS A 38 -11.19 -7.92 -2.40
N ASP A 39 -12.05 -8.41 -1.51
CA ASP A 39 -11.98 -8.13 -0.07
C ASP A 39 -10.63 -8.56 0.53
N ARG A 40 -10.20 -9.81 0.28
CA ARG A 40 -8.87 -10.27 0.74
C ARG A 40 -7.71 -9.47 0.14
N ARG A 41 -7.85 -8.98 -1.11
CA ARG A 41 -6.84 -8.10 -1.73
C ARG A 41 -6.84 -6.70 -1.10
N ALA A 42 -8.01 -6.18 -0.70
CA ALA A 42 -8.13 -4.94 0.04
C ALA A 42 -7.49 -5.06 1.44
N GLU A 43 -7.73 -6.15 2.16
CA GLU A 43 -7.07 -6.42 3.46
C GLU A 43 -5.54 -6.47 3.33
N LYS A 44 -5.05 -7.19 2.31
CA LYS A 44 -3.61 -7.24 2.01
C LYS A 44 -3.05 -5.84 1.70
N SER A 45 -3.81 -5.03 0.98
CA SER A 45 -3.46 -3.66 0.65
C SER A 45 -3.36 -2.77 1.90
N ALA A 46 -4.28 -2.92 2.84
CA ALA A 46 -4.26 -2.23 4.13
C ALA A 46 -3.03 -2.62 4.96
N TYR A 47 -2.69 -3.91 5.00
CA TYR A 47 -1.48 -4.40 5.66
C TYR A 47 -0.21 -3.78 5.07
N LEU A 48 -0.09 -3.75 3.74
CA LEU A 48 1.05 -3.15 3.05
C LEU A 48 1.16 -1.64 3.32
N ALA A 49 0.03 -0.92 3.35
CA ALA A 49 0.00 0.49 3.71
C ALA A 49 0.55 0.74 5.13
N ARG A 50 0.20 -0.11 6.10
CA ARG A 50 0.75 -0.06 7.47
C ARG A 50 2.27 -0.26 7.47
N LYS A 51 2.77 -1.22 6.71
CA LYS A 51 4.22 -1.49 6.59
C LYS A 51 4.99 -0.37 5.92
N LEU A 52 4.42 0.27 4.89
CA LEU A 52 5.03 1.45 4.28
C LEU A 52 5.05 2.64 5.25
N ALA A 53 4.03 2.81 6.08
CA ALA A 53 4.04 3.85 7.11
C ALA A 53 5.07 3.56 8.23
N GLU A 54 5.25 2.31 8.62
CA GLU A 54 6.34 1.89 9.52
C GLU A 54 7.71 2.23 8.90
N ARG A 55 7.92 1.84 7.63
CA ARG A 55 9.15 2.15 6.89
C ARG A 55 9.43 3.65 6.80
N GLU A 56 8.43 4.45 6.44
CA GLU A 56 8.58 5.91 6.35
C GLU A 56 8.97 6.53 7.70
N ARG A 57 8.42 6.03 8.82
CA ARG A 57 8.83 6.49 10.16
C ARG A 57 10.29 6.14 10.44
N SER A 58 10.71 4.92 10.14
CA SER A 58 12.10 4.49 10.33
C SER A 58 13.07 5.27 9.45
N GLU A 59 12.70 5.55 8.19
CA GLU A 59 13.48 6.40 7.27
C GLU A 59 13.65 7.81 7.86
N ARG A 60 12.57 8.41 8.37
CA ARG A 60 12.62 9.74 9.03
C ARG A 60 13.45 9.75 10.31
N GLU A 61 13.41 8.68 11.10
CA GLU A 61 14.22 8.56 12.31
C GLU A 61 15.71 8.42 11.99
N ALA A 62 16.06 7.65 10.95
CA ALA A 62 17.44 7.52 10.48
C ALA A 62 17.98 8.82 9.85
N GLU A 63 17.12 9.65 9.27
CA GLU A 63 17.48 10.97 8.73
C GLU A 63 17.63 12.07 9.80
N LYS A 64 17.16 11.84 11.03
CA LYS A 64 17.39 12.79 12.13
C LYS A 64 18.83 12.62 12.63
N PRO A 65 19.67 13.67 12.62
CA PRO A 65 21.00 13.57 13.20
C PRO A 65 20.90 13.30 14.71
N GLU A 66 21.64 12.31 15.19
CA GLU A 66 21.90 12.07 16.61
C GLU A 66 22.58 13.32 17.18
N GLY A 67 21.82 14.15 17.90
CA GLY A 67 22.33 15.34 18.61
C GLY A 67 21.91 16.68 18.00
N SER A 68 20.90 17.30 18.61
CA SER A 68 20.69 18.76 18.63
C SER A 68 20.28 19.15 20.04
#